data_AF-A0A831SIV9-F1
#
_entry.id   AF-A0A831SIV9-F1
#
_cell.length_a   1.000
_cell.length_b   1.000
_cell.length_c   1.000
_cell.angle_alpha   90.00
_cell.angle_beta   90.00
_cell.angle_gamma   90.00
#
_symmetry.space_group_name_H-M   'P 1'
#
loop_
_entity.id
_entity.type
_entity.pdbx_description
1 polymer ?
#
loop_
_entity_poly.entity_id
_entity_poly.type
_entity_poly.pdbx_seq_one_letter_code
_entity_poly.pdbx_strand_id
1 'polypeptide(L)'
;RIEYISEREEKELFAEVKEFSKFKRMELYLPSSHHLPCRYVKSSIFVTAYGYVTPCCFLPELYLGNAVEIGLKRIIRSKKYIEFVKGMSEHPICSKCFW
;
A
#
# COMPACT_ATOMS: atom_id res chain seq x y z
N ARG A 1 1.92 -7.67 -23.18
CA ARG A 1 1.91 -6.35 -22.50
C ARG A 1 0.50 -6.20 -21.93
N ILE A 2 0.32 -6.01 -20.63
CA ILE A 2 -1.01 -5.75 -20.07
C ILE A 2 -1.30 -4.27 -20.31
N GLU A 3 -2.27 -3.97 -21.15
CA GLU A 3 -2.73 -2.61 -21.40
C GLU A 3 -3.86 -2.33 -20.41
N TYR A 4 -3.62 -1.40 -19.50
CA TYR A 4 -4.65 -0.92 -18.58
C TYR A 4 -5.50 0.12 -19.31
N ILE A 5 -6.79 0.12 -19.00
CA ILE A 5 -7.73 1.17 -19.43
C ILE A 5 -7.29 2.54 -18.89
N SER A 6 -7.67 3.61 -19.58
CA SER A 6 -7.42 4.98 -19.13
C SER A 6 -8.21 5.30 -17.85
N GLU A 7 -7.79 6.34 -17.10
CA GLU A 7 -8.53 6.81 -15.92
C GLU A 7 -9.99 7.17 -16.23
N ARG A 8 -10.27 7.61 -17.46
CA ARG A 8 -11.60 7.96 -17.91
C ARG A 8 -12.45 6.70 -18.11
N GLU A 9 -11.93 5.73 -18.86
CA GLU A 9 -12.60 4.45 -19.10
C GLU A 9 -12.83 3.70 -17.79
N GLU A 10 -11.89 3.77 -16.84
CA GLU A 10 -12.07 3.21 -15.50
C GLU A 10 -13.24 3.88 -14.77
N LYS A 11 -13.30 5.23 -14.76
CA LYS A 11 -14.41 5.96 -14.12
C LYS A 11 -15.76 5.61 -14.74
N GLU A 12 -15.83 5.51 -16.07
CA GLU A 12 -17.05 5.13 -16.80
C GLU A 12 -17.48 3.70 -16.44
N LEU A 13 -16.54 2.74 -16.45
CA LEU A 13 -16.80 1.35 -16.06
C LEU A 13 -17.32 1.24 -14.61
N PHE A 14 -16.68 1.90 -13.65
CA PHE A 14 -17.13 1.85 -12.26
C PHE A 14 -18.48 2.55 -12.05
N ALA A 15 -18.84 3.54 -12.86
CA ALA A 15 -20.17 4.15 -12.85
C ALA A 15 -21.23 3.15 -13.36
N GLU A 16 -20.96 2.49 -14.48
CA GLU A 16 -21.85 1.47 -15.06
C GLU A 16 -22.09 0.32 -14.09
N VAL A 17 -21.04 -0.21 -13.45
CA VAL A 17 -21.15 -1.29 -12.45
C VAL A 17 -22.02 -0.86 -11.27
N LYS A 18 -21.85 0.38 -10.78
CA LYS A 18 -22.68 0.91 -9.69
C LYS A 18 -24.15 1.02 -10.09
N GLU A 19 -24.46 1.55 -11.27
CA GLU A 19 -25.84 1.64 -11.75
C GLU A 19 -26.47 0.26 -11.97
N PHE A 20 -25.71 -0.67 -12.54
CA PHE A 20 -26.17 -2.05 -12.73
C PHE A 20 -26.50 -2.73 -11.39
N SER A 21 -25.66 -2.55 -10.36
CA SER A 21 -25.91 -3.11 -9.03
C SER A 21 -27.22 -2.61 -8.42
N LYS A 22 -27.53 -1.30 -8.57
CA LYS A 22 -28.80 -0.71 -8.14
C LYS A 22 -29.99 -1.30 -8.90
N PHE A 23 -29.87 -1.40 -10.23
CA PHE A 23 -30.92 -1.95 -11.09
C PHE A 23 -31.25 -3.41 -10.75
N LYS A 24 -30.21 -4.23 -10.49
CA LYS A 24 -30.35 -5.64 -10.11
C LYS A 24 -30.61 -5.87 -8.63
N ARG A 25 -30.63 -4.82 -7.80
CA ARG A 25 -30.75 -4.89 -6.33
C ARG A 25 -29.71 -5.83 -5.72
N MET A 26 -28.49 -5.78 -6.24
CA MET A 26 -27.35 -6.55 -5.76
C MET A 26 -26.48 -5.70 -4.87
N GLU A 27 -25.94 -6.29 -3.81
CA GLU A 27 -24.95 -5.63 -2.97
C GLU A 27 -23.60 -5.57 -3.68
N LEU A 28 -23.00 -4.38 -3.74
CA LEU A 28 -21.74 -4.15 -4.43
C LEU A 28 -20.65 -3.81 -3.41
N TYR A 29 -19.64 -4.67 -3.31
CA TYR A 29 -18.46 -4.45 -2.50
C TYR A 29 -17.28 -4.08 -3.40
N LEU A 30 -16.83 -2.83 -3.28
CA LEU A 30 -15.61 -2.37 -3.93
C LEU A 30 -14.47 -2.28 -2.92
N PRO A 31 -13.21 -2.47 -3.35
CA PRO A 31 -12.05 -2.21 -2.49
C PRO A 31 -12.14 -0.80 -1.88
N SER A 32 -11.80 -0.68 -0.60
CA SER A 32 -11.67 0.61 0.05
C SER A 32 -10.58 1.43 -0.62
N SER A 33 -10.80 2.74 -0.76
CA SER A 33 -9.77 3.65 -1.22
C SER A 33 -8.49 3.50 -0.38
N HIS A 34 -7.34 3.48 -1.05
CA HIS A 34 -6.07 3.48 -0.37
C HIS A 34 -5.88 4.83 0.36
N HIS A 35 -5.42 4.77 1.61
CA HIS A 35 -5.13 5.95 2.42
C HIS A 35 -3.69 5.92 2.91
N LEU A 36 -3.07 7.10 2.90
CA LEU A 36 -1.74 7.29 3.44
C LEU A 36 -1.78 7.85 4.88
N PRO A 37 -0.87 7.43 5.77
CA PRO A 37 0.06 6.32 5.58
C PRO A 37 -0.69 4.98 5.48
N CYS A 38 -0.15 4.08 4.65
CA CYS A 38 -0.75 2.78 4.34
C CYS A 38 -1.09 2.00 5.63
N ARG A 39 -2.21 1.28 5.61
CA ARG A 39 -2.66 0.44 6.73
C ARG A 39 -1.61 -0.57 7.18
N TYR A 40 -0.83 -1.14 6.25
CA TYR A 40 0.20 -2.12 6.57
C TYR A 40 1.32 -1.47 7.37
N VAL A 41 1.80 -0.30 6.96
CA VAL A 41 2.84 0.44 7.69
C VAL A 41 2.35 0.89 9.07
N LYS A 42 1.05 1.22 9.21
CA LYS A 42 0.46 1.58 10.51
C LYS A 42 0.36 0.42 11.49
N SER A 43 0.09 -0.79 10.98
CA SER A 43 -0.39 -1.91 11.81
C SER A 43 0.58 -3.09 11.85
N SER A 44 1.58 -3.10 10.98
CA SER A 44 2.47 -4.24 10.77
C SER A 44 3.85 -3.78 10.30
N ILE A 45 4.80 -4.71 10.33
CA ILE A 45 6.11 -4.53 9.73
C ILE A 45 6.55 -5.85 9.13
N PHE A 46 7.31 -5.82 8.05
CA PHE A 46 7.78 -7.01 7.37
C PHE A 46 9.22 -7.28 7.76
N VAL A 47 9.57 -8.55 7.95
CA VAL A 47 10.92 -8.98 8.31
C VAL A 47 11.29 -10.14 7.39
N THR A 48 12.43 -10.04 6.72
CA THR A 48 12.94 -11.11 5.86
C THR A 48 13.51 -12.25 6.69
N ALA A 49 13.76 -13.41 6.05
CA ALA A 49 14.40 -14.56 6.72
C ALA A 49 15.79 -14.24 7.30
N TYR A 50 16.46 -13.20 6.79
CA TYR A 50 17.75 -12.73 7.27
C TYR A 50 17.65 -11.64 8.35
N GLY A 51 16.43 -11.34 8.83
CA GLY A 51 16.19 -10.36 9.88
C GLY A 51 16.12 -8.90 9.39
N TYR A 52 16.24 -8.64 8.08
CA TYR A 52 16.07 -7.28 7.56
C TYR A 52 14.61 -6.84 7.61
N VAL A 53 14.39 -5.65 8.14
CA VAL A 53 13.08 -5.04 8.29
C VAL A 53 12.76 -4.24 7.04
N THR A 54 11.59 -4.46 6.44
CA THR A 54 11.08 -3.71 5.30
C THR A 54 9.71 -3.11 5.62
N PRO A 55 9.36 -1.95 5.04
CA PRO A 55 8.09 -1.29 5.36
C PRO A 55 6.88 -1.94 4.67
N CYS A 56 7.10 -2.73 3.63
CA CYS A 56 6.05 -3.34 2.82
C CYS A 56 6.57 -4.61 2.15
N CYS A 57 5.71 -5.60 1.93
CA CYS A 57 6.03 -6.78 1.13
C CYS A 57 6.32 -6.47 -0.36
N PHE A 58 5.79 -5.35 -0.86
CA PHE A 58 6.08 -4.84 -2.22
C PHE A 58 7.34 -3.95 -2.28
N LEU A 59 8.04 -3.77 -1.16
CA LEU A 59 9.30 -3.03 -1.08
C LEU A 59 10.40 -3.89 -0.43
N PRO A 60 10.67 -5.11 -0.95
CA PRO A 60 11.60 -6.02 -0.30
C PRO A 60 13.05 -5.49 -0.29
N GLU A 61 13.41 -4.57 -1.19
CA GLU A 61 14.74 -3.98 -1.27
C GLU A 61 14.92 -2.77 -0.34
N LEU A 62 13.84 -2.24 0.23
CA LEU A 62 13.90 -1.08 1.13
C LEU A 62 14.15 -1.50 2.58
N TYR A 63 15.43 -1.66 2.93
CA TYR A 63 15.83 -2.08 4.28
C TYR A 63 15.83 -0.94 5.30
N LEU A 64 15.06 -1.07 6.37
CA LEU A 64 14.97 -0.09 7.46
C LEU A 64 15.98 -0.36 8.59
N GLY A 65 16.53 -1.57 8.63
CA GLY A 65 17.49 -2.04 9.62
C GLY A 65 17.40 -3.55 9.80
N ASN A 66 18.25 -4.14 10.64
CA ASN A 66 18.16 -5.56 10.99
C ASN A 66 17.54 -5.72 12.39
N ALA A 67 16.45 -6.47 12.49
CA ALA A 67 15.69 -6.68 13.72
C ALA A 67 16.49 -7.42 14.80
N VAL A 68 17.42 -8.30 14.40
CA VAL A 68 18.27 -9.09 15.30
C VAL A 68 19.37 -8.19 15.90
N GLU A 69 19.94 -7.30 15.11
CA GLU A 69 21.05 -6.44 15.54
C GLU A 69 20.58 -5.21 16.34
N ILE A 70 19.54 -4.53 15.86
CA ILE A 70 19.13 -3.21 16.36
C ILE A 70 17.86 -3.30 17.23
N GLY A 71 17.02 -4.30 16.96
CA GLY A 71 15.70 -4.44 17.57
C GLY A 71 14.63 -3.60 16.88
N LEU A 72 13.45 -4.21 16.66
CA LEU A 72 12.31 -3.57 15.98
C LEU A 72 11.91 -2.23 16.58
N LYS A 73 11.90 -2.13 17.92
CA LYS A 73 11.48 -0.92 18.66
C LYS A 73 12.32 0.31 18.31
N ARG A 74 13.61 0.12 18.04
CA ARG A 74 14.54 1.20 17.64
C ARG A 74 14.41 1.50 16.15
N ILE A 75 14.21 0.48 15.31
CA ILE A 75 14.02 0.64 13.87
C ILE A 75 12.77 1.46 13.55
N ILE A 76 11.63 1.18 14.19
CA ILE A 76 10.38 1.93 13.94
C ILE A 76 10.43 3.38 14.43
N ARG A 77 11.40 3.72 15.28
CA ARG A 77 11.67 5.09 15.75
C ARG A 77 12.84 5.74 15.00
N SER A 78 13.46 5.03 14.06
CA SER A 78 14.59 5.53 13.31
C SER A 78 14.18 6.65 12.38
N LYS A 79 15.12 7.54 12.09
CA LYS A 79 14.95 8.61 11.08
C LYS A 79 14.52 8.02 9.74
N LYS A 80 15.13 6.90 9.32
CA LYS A 80 14.82 6.21 8.06
C LYS A 80 13.36 5.76 7.99
N TYR A 81 12.81 5.18 9.05
CA TYR A 81 11.40 4.80 9.10
C TYR A 81 10.48 6.02 9.04
N ILE A 82 10.77 7.05 9.84
CA ILE A 82 9.96 8.27 9.91
C ILE A 82 9.94 9.00 8.55
N GLU A 83 11.09 9.08 7.88
CA GLU A 83 11.20 9.68 6.54
C GLU A 83 10.45 8.88 5.48
N PHE A 84 10.52 7.55 5.53
CA PHE A 84 9.73 6.71 4.64
C PHE A 84 8.22 6.97 4.83
N VAL A 85 7.73 6.96 6.07
CA VAL A 85 6.30 7.19 6.37
C VAL A 85 5.84 8.57 5.88
N LYS A 86 6.66 9.61 6.06
CA LYS A 86 6.37 10.97 5.61
C LYS A 86 6.39 11.10 4.08
N GLY A 87 7.30 10.40 3.40
CA GLY A 87 7.48 10.44 1.95
C GLY A 87 6.64 9.44 1.16
N MET A 88 5.73 8.69 1.80
CA MET A 88 4.97 7.65 1.11
C MET A 88 4.14 8.17 -0.08
N SER A 89 3.61 9.38 0.00
CA SER A 89 2.81 9.98 -1.08
C SER A 89 3.60 10.27 -2.35
N GLU A 90 4.91 10.39 -2.23
CA GLU A 90 5.82 10.66 -3.34
C GLU A 90 6.54 9.38 -3.80
N HIS A 91 6.49 8.31 -3.00
CA HIS A 91 7.17 7.06 -3.32
C HIS A 91 6.55 6.42 -4.58
N PRO A 92 7.33 6.06 -5.61
CA PRO A 92 6.81 5.61 -6.91
C PRO A 92 5.85 4.43 -6.86
N ILE A 93 6.02 3.56 -5.85
CA ILE A 93 5.16 2.40 -5.61
C ILE A 93 3.98 2.77 -4.72
N CYS A 94 4.17 3.52 -3.63
CA CYS A 94 3.10 3.77 -2.65
C CYS A 94 2.08 4.77 -3.17
N SER A 95 2.50 5.77 -3.97
CA SER A 95 1.62 6.77 -4.58
C SER A 95 0.62 6.19 -5.57
N LYS A 96 0.90 4.99 -6.08
CA LYS A 96 0.07 4.24 -7.05
C LYS A 96 -0.50 2.95 -6.45
N CYS A 97 -0.27 2.72 -5.15
CA CYS A 97 -0.67 1.49 -4.48
C CYS A 97 -2.17 1.53 -4.17
N PHE A 98 -2.89 0.47 -4.54
CA PHE A 98 -4.31 0.29 -4.22
C PHE A 98 -4.54 -0.63 -3.00
N TRP A 99 -3.45 -1.12 -2.37
CA TRP A 99 -3.46 -2.06 -1.24
C TRP A 99 -3.35 -1.39 0.14
#